data_AF-A0AAU3KUI5-F1
#
_entry.id   AF-A0AAU3KUI5-F1
#
_cell.length_a   1.000
_cell.length_b   1.000
_cell.length_c   1.000
_cell.angle_alpha   90.00
_cell.angle_beta   90.00
_cell.angle_gamma   90.00
#
_symmetry.space_group_name_H-M   'P 1'
#
loop_
_entity.id
_entity.type
_entity.pdbx_description
1 polymer ?
#
loop_
_entity_poly.entity_id
_entity_poly.type
_entity_poly.pdbx_seq_one_letter_code
_entity_poly.pdbx_strand_id
1 'polypeptide(L)'
;MIYESSRSITSSFCPEWARRRADRGEPAWELSWWPEVLLTFGQARDAMELAELCSGPAEPGARAETLAGELGTSVKHVMAVLHQRMMERGR
;
A
#
# COMPACT_ATOMS: atom_id res chain seq x y z
N MET A 1 -6.85 0.82 10.48
CA MET A 1 -8.19 0.93 9.88
C MET A 1 -8.00 1.77 8.65
N ILE A 2 -8.48 1.29 7.52
CA ILE A 2 -8.41 2.02 6.27
C ILE A 2 -9.53 3.05 6.21
N TYR A 3 -9.17 4.28 5.87
CA TYR A 3 -10.09 5.37 5.56
C TYR A 3 -9.96 5.70 4.07
N GLU A 4 -11.07 5.70 3.36
CA GLU A 4 -11.12 5.92 1.91
C GLU A 4 -12.07 7.06 1.55
N SER A 5 -11.69 7.80 0.49
CA SER A 5 -12.48 8.82 -0.17
C SER A 5 -12.33 8.68 -1.68
N SER A 6 -13.01 9.52 -2.47
CA SER A 6 -12.86 9.52 -3.93
C SER A 6 -11.45 9.92 -4.42
N ARG A 7 -10.57 10.42 -3.53
CA ARG A 7 -9.23 10.90 -3.88
C ARG A 7 -8.10 10.36 -3.02
N SER A 8 -8.39 9.67 -1.93
CA SER A 8 -7.35 9.21 -0.99
C SER A 8 -7.75 7.91 -0.30
N ILE A 9 -6.74 7.08 -0.01
CA ILE A 9 -6.84 5.95 0.90
C ILE A 9 -5.71 6.12 1.92
N THR A 10 -6.02 6.02 3.21
CA THR A 10 -5.06 6.21 4.31
C THR A 10 -5.31 5.17 5.39
N SER A 11 -4.33 4.98 6.28
CA SER A 11 -4.39 4.01 7.37
C SER A 11 -4.13 4.68 8.72
N SER A 12 -4.79 4.21 9.78
CA SER A 12 -4.40 4.52 11.16
C SER A 12 -3.29 3.62 11.73
N PHE A 13 -2.91 2.54 11.03
CA PHE A 13 -1.88 1.59 11.47
C PHE A 13 -0.51 1.86 10.84
N CYS A 14 -0.46 2.40 9.63
CA CYS A 14 0.78 2.73 8.96
C CYS A 14 0.71 4.14 8.33
N PRO A 15 1.86 4.84 8.17
CA PRO A 15 1.91 6.18 7.59
C PRO A 15 1.79 6.19 6.06
N GLU A 16 1.50 5.04 5.46
CA GLU A 16 1.40 4.92 4.01
C GLU A 16 0.05 5.43 3.50
N TRP A 17 -0.01 5.78 2.22
CA TRP A 17 -1.19 6.36 1.61
C TRP A 17 -1.30 5.99 0.13
N ALA A 18 -2.53 6.02 -0.38
CA ALA A 18 -2.83 6.06 -1.81
C ALA A 18 -3.50 7.40 -2.16
N ARG A 19 -3.15 7.99 -3.30
CA ARG A 19 -3.82 9.20 -3.81
C ARG A 19 -4.19 9.03 -5.26
N ARG A 20 -5.37 9.55 -5.62
CA ARG A 20 -5.82 9.60 -7.01
C ARG A 20 -5.21 10.81 -7.71
N ARG A 21 -4.51 10.56 -8.80
CA ARG A 21 -4.03 11.59 -9.72
C ARG A 21 -5.19 12.28 -10.44
N ALA A 22 -5.13 13.61 -10.50
CA ALA A 22 -6.19 14.44 -11.08
C ALA A 22 -6.04 14.63 -12.60
N ASP A 23 -4.85 14.40 -13.14
CA ASP A 23 -4.44 14.66 -14.53
C ASP A 23 -4.71 13.49 -15.49
N ARG A 24 -5.26 12.36 -15.01
CA ARG A 24 -5.47 11.17 -15.83
C ARG A 24 -6.73 10.35 -15.48
N GLY A 25 -7.14 9.53 -16.45
CA GLY A 25 -8.09 8.44 -16.27
C GLY A 25 -7.48 7.20 -15.60
N GLU A 26 -8.33 6.25 -15.22
CA GLU A 26 -7.89 5.00 -14.57
C GLU A 26 -6.96 4.18 -15.48
N PRO A 27 -5.95 3.48 -14.93
CA PRO A 27 -5.56 3.45 -13.51
C PRO A 27 -4.93 4.79 -13.07
N ALA A 28 -5.40 5.39 -11.98
CA ALA A 28 -4.98 6.74 -11.56
C ALA A 28 -4.47 6.81 -10.12
N TRP A 29 -4.34 5.69 -9.43
CA TRP A 29 -3.98 5.66 -8.01
C TRP A 29 -2.49 5.41 -7.81
N GLU A 30 -1.83 6.33 -7.12
CA GLU A 30 -0.42 6.27 -6.76
C GLU A 30 -0.29 5.92 -5.28
N LEU A 31 0.67 5.06 -4.94
CA LEU A 31 0.99 4.67 -3.57
C LEU A 31 2.26 5.36 -3.08
N SER A 32 2.29 5.68 -1.79
CA SER A 32 3.48 6.22 -1.14
C SER A 32 4.68 5.28 -1.16
N TRP A 33 4.44 3.96 -1.11
CA TRP A 33 5.47 2.92 -1.04
C TRP A 33 5.71 2.20 -2.37
N TRP A 34 4.90 2.47 -3.40
CA TRP A 34 5.10 1.92 -4.74
C TRP A 34 4.79 2.99 -5.81
N PRO A 35 5.52 4.12 -5.81
CA PRO A 35 5.17 5.30 -6.61
C PRO A 35 5.34 5.08 -8.13
N GLU A 36 6.09 4.07 -8.55
CA GLU A 36 6.35 3.75 -9.96
C GLU A 36 5.15 3.07 -10.64
N VAL A 37 4.19 2.55 -9.86
CA VAL A 37 3.04 1.80 -10.39
C VAL A 37 1.75 2.56 -10.13
N LEU A 38 0.97 2.73 -11.20
CA LEU A 38 -0.36 3.31 -11.11
C LEU A 38 -1.41 2.21 -11.12
N LEU A 39 -2.28 2.28 -10.13
CA LEU A 39 -3.26 1.26 -9.80
C LEU A 39 -4.68 1.72 -10.10
N THR A 40 -5.57 0.76 -10.28
CA THR A 40 -7.01 1.01 -10.13
C THR A 40 -7.35 1.26 -8.66
N PHE A 41 -8.53 1.82 -8.39
CA PHE A 41 -9.00 2.01 -7.01
C PHE A 41 -8.96 0.71 -6.19
N GLY A 42 -9.45 -0.41 -6.75
CA GLY A 42 -9.47 -1.70 -6.05
C GLY A 42 -8.06 -2.16 -5.69
N GLN A 43 -7.14 -2.15 -6.64
CA GLN A 43 -5.74 -2.50 -6.39
C GLN A 43 -5.07 -1.57 -5.37
N ALA A 44 -5.37 -0.27 -5.40
CA ALA A 44 -4.84 0.67 -4.42
C ALA A 44 -5.35 0.38 -3.01
N ARG A 45 -6.61 -0.03 -2.87
CA ARG A 45 -7.18 -0.47 -1.59
C ARG A 45 -6.50 -1.77 -1.10
N ASP A 46 -6.37 -2.76 -1.97
CA ASP A 46 -5.71 -4.03 -1.67
C ASP A 46 -4.25 -3.83 -1.25
N ALA A 47 -3.55 -2.93 -1.92
CA ALA A 47 -2.18 -2.56 -1.59
C ALA A 47 -2.08 -1.81 -0.25
N MET A 48 -3.06 -0.98 0.10
CA MET A 48 -3.14 -0.35 1.42
C MET A 48 -3.45 -1.36 2.54
N GLU A 49 -4.31 -2.35 2.28
CA GLU A 49 -4.55 -3.47 3.20
C GLU A 49 -3.28 -4.30 3.42
N LEU A 50 -2.58 -4.62 2.33
CA LEU A 50 -1.29 -5.32 2.41
C LEU A 50 -0.27 -4.53 3.23
N ALA A 51 -0.20 -3.21 3.06
CA ALA A 51 0.67 -2.36 3.86
C ALA A 51 0.31 -2.35 5.36
N GLU A 52 -0.98 -2.35 5.73
CA GLU A 52 -1.40 -2.51 7.12
C GLU A 52 -0.94 -3.87 7.69
N LEU A 53 -1.18 -4.96 6.95
CA LEU A 53 -0.81 -6.31 7.38
C LEU A 53 0.71 -6.47 7.55
N CYS A 54 1.51 -5.87 6.67
CA CYS A 54 2.97 -5.92 6.73
C CYS A 54 3.59 -4.94 7.74
N SER A 55 2.84 -3.98 8.27
CA SER A 55 3.33 -3.01 9.27
C SER A 55 3.04 -3.42 10.71
N GLY A 56 2.25 -4.48 10.91
CA GLY A 56 1.89 -4.98 12.23
C GLY A 56 3.05 -5.70 12.95
N PRO A 57 2.92 -5.92 14.28
CA PRO A 57 3.92 -6.67 15.06
C PRO A 57 3.88 -8.18 14.83
N ALA A 58 2.84 -8.69 14.17
CA ALA A 58 2.68 -10.10 13.84
C ALA A 58 3.20 -10.38 12.43
N GLU A 59 3.74 -11.58 12.22
CA GLU A 59 4.12 -12.03 10.88
C GLU A 59 2.92 -12.00 9.92
N PRO A 60 3.09 -11.51 8.68
CA PRO A 60 1.99 -11.45 7.72
C PRO A 60 1.43 -12.86 7.41
N GLY A 61 0.11 -13.00 7.48
CA GLY A 61 -0.58 -14.27 7.26
C GLY A 61 -0.97 -14.52 5.79
N ALA A 62 -1.74 -15.58 5.55
CA ALA A 62 -2.18 -16.00 4.22
C ALA A 62 -2.89 -14.90 3.41
N ARG A 63 -3.64 -14.01 4.08
CA ARG A 63 -4.29 -12.86 3.43
C ARG A 63 -3.27 -11.92 2.77
N ALA A 64 -2.14 -11.67 3.43
CA ALA A 64 -1.09 -10.82 2.89
C ALA A 64 -0.44 -11.48 1.66
N GLU A 65 -0.23 -12.79 1.69
CA GLU A 65 0.30 -13.54 0.54
C GLU A 65 -0.67 -13.53 -0.65
N THR A 66 -1.98 -13.69 -0.42
CA THR A 66 -2.99 -13.57 -1.48
C THR A 66 -2.97 -12.19 -2.13
N LEU A 67 -3.02 -11.13 -1.32
CA LEU A 67 -2.99 -9.74 -1.83
C LEU A 67 -1.69 -9.46 -2.59
N ALA A 68 -0.55 -9.89 -2.06
CA ALA A 68 0.73 -9.72 -2.73
C ALA A 68 0.75 -10.43 -4.09
N GLY A 69 0.22 -11.65 -4.17
CA GLY A 69 0.08 -12.40 -5.42
C GLY A 69 -0.82 -11.70 -6.44
N GLU A 70 -1.99 -11.21 -6.02
CA GLU A 70 -2.93 -10.47 -6.87
C GLU A 70 -2.33 -9.15 -7.40
N LEU A 71 -1.46 -8.52 -6.61
CA LEU A 71 -0.74 -7.30 -6.98
C LEU A 71 0.55 -7.57 -7.77
N GLY A 72 0.93 -8.84 -7.98
CA GLY A 72 2.16 -9.19 -8.70
C GLY A 72 3.45 -8.86 -7.93
N THR A 73 3.40 -8.89 -6.60
CA THR A 73 4.54 -8.67 -5.69
C THR A 73 4.70 -9.83 -4.70
N SER A 74 5.51 -9.66 -3.66
CA SER A 74 5.64 -10.61 -2.55
C SER A 74 5.59 -9.89 -1.21
N VAL A 75 5.10 -10.56 -0.17
CA VAL A 75 5.10 -10.04 1.20
C VAL A 75 6.51 -9.59 1.61
N LYS A 76 7.52 -10.41 1.33
CA LYS A 76 8.93 -10.10 1.63
C LYS A 76 9.39 -8.79 0.98
N HIS A 77 9.03 -8.56 -0.29
CA HIS A 77 9.38 -7.32 -0.98
C HIS A 77 8.69 -6.11 -0.33
N VAL A 78 7.39 -6.21 -0.06
CA VAL A 78 6.62 -5.13 0.56
C VAL A 78 7.18 -4.80 1.95
N MET A 79 7.45 -5.79 2.80
CA MET A 79 8.07 -5.56 4.11
C MET A 79 9.43 -4.85 4.00
N ALA A 80 10.27 -5.24 3.04
CA ALA A 80 11.57 -4.59 2.83
C ALA A 80 11.41 -3.10 2.46
N VAL A 81 10.48 -2.79 1.56
CA VAL A 81 10.19 -1.40 1.14
C VAL A 81 9.63 -0.58 2.31
N LEU A 82 8.65 -1.11 3.04
CA LEU A 82 8.06 -0.41 4.19
C LEU A 82 9.08 -0.16 5.30
N HIS A 83 9.95 -1.15 5.57
CA HIS A 83 11.03 -1.01 6.54
C HIS A 83 12.01 0.09 6.12
N GLN A 84 12.44 0.13 4.86
CA GLN A 84 13.30 1.19 4.34
C GLN A 84 12.68 2.58 4.55
N ARG A 85 11.40 2.72 4.22
CA ARG A 85 10.67 4.00 4.38
C ARG A 85 10.53 4.42 5.83
N MET A 86 10.35 3.47 6.76
CA MET A 86 10.36 3.74 8.19
C MET A 86 11.71 4.33 8.63
N MET A 87 12.82 3.75 8.16
CA MET A 87 14.16 4.25 8.46
C MET A 87 14.41 5.64 7.87
N GLU A 88 13.90 5.93 6.67
CA GLU A 88 14.00 7.24 6.03
C GLU A 88 13.22 8.34 6.77
N ARG A 89 12.09 8.01 7.41
CA ARG A 89 11.28 8.94 8.20
C ARG A 89 11.82 9.21 9.61
N GLY A 90 12.55 8.25 10.18
CA GLY A 90 13.18 8.37 11.50
C GLY A 90 14.48 9.17 11.50
N ARG A 91 14.92 9.63 10.33
CA ARG A 91 16.11 10.46 10.12
C ARG A 91 15.72 11.92 9.97
#